data_AF-R5GTC8-F1
#
_entry.id   AF-R5GTC8-F1
#
_cell.length_a   1.000
_cell.length_b   1.000
_cell.length_c   1.000
_cell.angle_alpha   90.00
_cell.angle_beta   90.00
_cell.angle_gamma   90.00
#
_symmetry.space_group_name_H-M   'P 1'
#
loop_
_entity.id
_entity.type
_entity.pdbx_description
1 polymer ?
#
loop_
_entity_poly.entity_id
_entity_poly.type
_entity_poly.pdbx_seq_one_letter_code
_entity_poly.pdbx_strand_id
1 'polypeptide(L)'
;MANPGCFATCIQLALLPLAKAGLLTADITVNAVTGSTGAGVKPSATTHFSWRSGNMSVYKVLTHQHVAEIRQSLSELQPDFTAALDFIPWRGDFPRGIFLTAVVPIKTDALTESPVALTGETGTATGFPDTAAIERLYNDFYAEAPFTHYSSRPIDMKQVVNTNKALVHADVIGRKIIITATIDNLLKGASGQAVENMNLLFGLDQTTGLRLKSLAF
;
A
#
# COMPACT_ATOMS: atom_id res chain seq x y z
N MET A 1 -4.36 -21.57 -0.73
CA MET A 1 -3.79 -20.21 -0.71
C MET A 1 -4.89 -19.26 -1.15
N ALA A 2 -5.22 -18.25 -0.32
CA ALA A 2 -6.18 -17.20 -0.65
C ALA A 2 -5.39 -15.95 -1.02
N ASN A 3 -5.62 -15.42 -2.23
CA ASN A 3 -4.88 -14.26 -2.71
C ASN A 3 -5.56 -12.96 -2.22
N PRO A 4 -4.79 -11.97 -1.75
CA PRO A 4 -5.34 -10.72 -1.24
C PRO A 4 -6.10 -9.94 -2.31
N GLY A 5 -7.05 -9.10 -1.87
CA GLY A 5 -7.72 -8.15 -2.75
C GLY A 5 -6.79 -7.04 -3.26
N CYS A 6 -7.10 -6.42 -4.39
CA CYS A 6 -6.21 -5.42 -5.02
C CYS A 6 -5.92 -4.20 -4.13
N PHE A 7 -6.93 -3.58 -3.50
CA PHE A 7 -6.67 -2.53 -2.51
C PHE A 7 -6.05 -3.08 -1.23
N ALA A 8 -6.44 -4.27 -0.79
CA ALA A 8 -5.87 -4.86 0.41
C ALA A 8 -4.36 -4.99 0.26
N THR A 9 -3.90 -5.50 -0.88
CA THR A 9 -2.49 -5.57 -1.27
C THR A 9 -1.83 -4.20 -1.19
N CYS A 10 -2.37 -3.19 -1.89
CA CYS A 10 -1.75 -1.85 -1.95
C CYS A 10 -1.70 -1.17 -0.57
N ILE A 11 -2.75 -1.28 0.23
CA ILE A 11 -2.83 -0.70 1.59
C ILE A 11 -1.88 -1.41 2.54
N GLN A 12 -1.81 -2.73 2.49
CA GLN A 12 -0.88 -3.50 3.32
C GLN A 12 0.58 -3.17 2.98
N LEU A 13 0.92 -3.05 1.70
CA LEU A 13 2.26 -2.59 1.28
C LEU A 13 2.59 -1.17 1.76
N ALA A 14 1.57 -0.33 1.98
CA ALA A 14 1.78 0.97 2.59
C ALA A 14 1.95 0.87 4.12
N LEU A 15 1.18 0.05 4.82
CA LEU A 15 1.04 0.15 6.29
C LEU A 15 1.81 -0.90 7.10
N LEU A 16 2.12 -2.08 6.53
CA LEU A 16 2.79 -3.15 7.28
C LEU A 16 4.18 -2.76 7.85
N PRO A 17 5.02 -1.97 7.17
CA PRO A 17 6.30 -1.51 7.76
C PRO A 17 6.09 -0.69 9.04
N LEU A 18 5.09 0.21 9.04
CA LEU A 18 4.74 1.00 10.22
C LEU A 18 4.13 0.16 11.33
N ALA A 19 3.27 -0.81 11.00
CA ALA A 19 2.70 -1.74 11.97
C ALA A 19 3.81 -2.56 12.65
N LYS A 20 4.75 -3.11 11.87
CA LYS A 20 5.89 -3.85 12.40
C LYS A 20 6.75 -3.03 13.37
N ALA A 21 6.85 -1.73 13.13
CA ALA A 21 7.56 -0.77 13.98
C ALA A 21 6.73 -0.21 15.15
N GLY A 22 5.45 -0.60 15.29
CA GLY A 22 4.57 -0.10 16.34
C GLY A 22 4.13 1.36 16.16
N LEU A 23 4.21 1.91 14.95
CA LEU A 23 3.99 3.34 14.68
C LEU A 23 2.52 3.70 14.38
N LEU A 24 1.62 2.73 14.32
CA LEU A 24 0.19 3.00 14.11
C LEU A 24 -0.46 3.34 15.46
N THR A 25 -0.65 4.63 15.74
CA THR A 25 -1.07 5.11 17.08
C THR A 25 -2.38 5.91 17.07
N ALA A 26 -2.96 6.14 15.90
CA ALA A 26 -4.17 6.92 15.71
C ALA A 26 -4.99 6.38 14.54
N ASP A 27 -6.16 6.97 14.33
CA ASP A 27 -6.99 6.69 13.16
C ASP A 27 -6.20 7.00 11.88
N ILE A 28 -6.20 6.06 10.95
CA ILE A 28 -5.50 6.14 9.68
C ILE A 28 -6.51 6.48 8.60
N THR A 29 -6.23 7.51 7.79
CA THR A 29 -7.05 7.81 6.62
C THR A 29 -6.36 7.30 5.36
N VAL A 30 -7.10 6.57 4.52
CA VAL A 30 -6.61 6.06 3.24
C VAL A 30 -7.54 6.51 2.12
N ASN A 31 -6.99 7.22 1.15
CA ASN A 31 -7.63 7.45 -0.15
C ASN A 31 -6.93 6.59 -1.19
N ALA A 32 -7.67 5.86 -2.02
CA ALA A 32 -7.05 5.14 -3.13
C ALA A 32 -7.90 5.18 -4.39
N VAL A 33 -7.30 5.57 -5.51
CA VAL A 33 -7.94 5.61 -6.83
C VAL A 33 -7.59 4.34 -7.58
N THR A 34 -8.59 3.65 -8.11
CA THR A 34 -8.41 2.44 -8.93
C THR A 34 -8.95 2.59 -10.35
N GLY A 35 -8.29 1.92 -11.28
CA GLY A 35 -8.71 1.85 -12.67
C GLY A 35 -10.04 1.11 -12.86
N SER A 36 -10.68 1.33 -14.01
CA SER A 36 -12.00 0.75 -14.32
C SER A 36 -12.02 -0.78 -14.32
N THR A 37 -10.90 -1.43 -14.63
CA THR A 37 -10.79 -2.89 -14.64
C THR A 37 -10.99 -3.52 -13.25
N GLY A 38 -10.81 -2.76 -12.16
CA GLY A 38 -11.08 -3.24 -10.80
C GLY A 38 -12.56 -3.51 -10.52
N ALA A 39 -13.49 -2.99 -11.34
CA ALA A 39 -14.92 -3.29 -11.25
C ALA A 39 -15.31 -4.62 -11.94
N GLY A 40 -14.36 -5.28 -12.61
CA GLY A 40 -14.60 -6.47 -13.42
C GLY A 40 -15.19 -6.14 -14.80
N VAL A 41 -15.55 -7.19 -15.54
CA VAL A 41 -16.03 -7.09 -16.93
C VAL A 41 -17.55 -6.96 -17.05
N LYS A 42 -18.30 -7.12 -15.95
CA LYS A 42 -19.77 -7.04 -15.95
C LYS A 42 -20.22 -5.57 -16.02
N PRO A 43 -21.07 -5.20 -16.99
CA PRO A 43 -21.59 -3.84 -17.07
C PRO A 43 -22.42 -3.43 -15.85
N SER A 44 -22.37 -2.15 -15.51
CA SER A 44 -23.20 -1.45 -14.54
C SER A 44 -23.42 -0.01 -15.00
N ALA A 45 -24.33 0.70 -14.34
CA ALA A 45 -24.57 2.13 -14.59
C ALA A 45 -23.30 3.00 -14.52
N THR A 46 -22.27 2.55 -13.78
CA THR A 46 -21.01 3.30 -13.57
C THR A 46 -19.82 2.81 -14.41
N THR A 47 -20.00 1.79 -15.25
CA THR A 47 -18.91 1.23 -16.08
C THR A 47 -19.03 1.55 -17.56
N HIS A 48 -20.17 2.09 -18.02
CA HIS A 48 -20.31 2.53 -19.41
C HIS A 48 -19.37 3.69 -19.72
N PHE A 49 -18.79 3.68 -20.93
CA PHE A 49 -17.77 4.64 -21.35
C PHE A 49 -18.18 6.10 -21.11
N SER A 50 -19.38 6.50 -21.53
CA SER A 50 -19.86 7.88 -21.39
C SER A 50 -20.00 8.35 -19.94
N TRP A 51 -20.19 7.43 -18.99
CA TRP A 51 -20.23 7.76 -17.57
C TRP A 51 -18.83 7.77 -16.96
N ARG A 52 -17.97 6.84 -17.37
CA ARG A 52 -16.65 6.60 -16.75
C ARG A 52 -15.54 7.50 -17.29
N SER A 53 -15.60 7.83 -18.58
CA SER A 53 -14.58 8.63 -19.25
C SER A 53 -14.61 10.07 -18.73
N GLY A 54 -13.45 10.61 -18.35
CA GLY A 54 -13.31 11.97 -17.81
C GLY A 54 -14.04 12.20 -16.48
N ASN A 55 -14.33 11.12 -15.73
CA ASN A 55 -15.11 11.19 -14.50
C ASN A 55 -14.41 10.45 -13.35
N MET A 56 -14.60 10.95 -12.13
CA MET A 56 -14.12 10.33 -10.89
C MET A 56 -15.23 10.27 -9.86
N SER A 57 -15.29 9.18 -9.10
CA SER A 57 -16.30 9.04 -8.04
C SER A 57 -15.88 8.14 -6.89
N VAL A 58 -16.42 8.39 -5.71
CA VAL A 58 -16.27 7.51 -4.55
C VAL A 58 -17.27 6.34 -4.57
N TYR A 59 -16.98 5.30 -3.79
CA TYR A 59 -17.92 4.24 -3.47
C TYR A 59 -17.57 3.55 -2.17
N LYS A 60 -18.53 2.83 -1.56
CA LYS A 60 -18.31 2.00 -0.37
C LYS A 60 -17.43 2.70 0.68
N VAL A 61 -17.67 4.00 0.87
CA VAL A 61 -16.92 4.85 1.78
C VAL A 61 -17.06 4.28 3.18
N LEU A 62 -15.94 4.03 3.86
CA LEU A 62 -15.85 3.45 5.22
C LEU A 62 -16.51 2.06 5.38
N THR A 63 -16.90 1.42 4.28
CA THR A 63 -17.68 0.16 4.29
C THR A 63 -17.13 -0.86 3.30
N HIS A 64 -15.92 -0.65 2.80
CA HIS A 64 -15.31 -1.51 1.78
C HIS A 64 -14.86 -2.85 2.38
N GLN A 65 -15.19 -3.95 1.71
CA GLN A 65 -14.98 -5.31 2.23
C GLN A 65 -13.51 -5.69 2.50
N HIS A 66 -12.55 -5.03 1.84
CA HIS A 66 -11.11 -5.27 2.05
C HIS A 66 -10.61 -4.81 3.43
N VAL A 67 -11.35 -3.95 4.16
CA VAL A 67 -10.90 -3.44 5.47
C VAL A 67 -10.70 -4.58 6.47
N ALA A 68 -11.55 -5.61 6.46
CA ALA A 68 -11.41 -6.76 7.35
C ALA A 68 -10.08 -7.51 7.14
N GLU A 69 -9.73 -7.78 5.88
CA GLU A 69 -8.47 -8.43 5.49
C GLU A 69 -7.25 -7.59 5.93
N ILE A 70 -7.28 -6.28 5.68
CA ILE A 70 -6.18 -5.38 6.06
C ILE A 70 -6.01 -5.36 7.58
N ARG A 71 -7.11 -5.25 8.34
CA ARG A 71 -7.04 -5.22 9.81
C ARG A 71 -6.46 -6.52 10.37
N GLN A 72 -6.79 -7.67 9.79
CA GLN A 72 -6.21 -8.94 10.20
C GLN A 72 -4.67 -8.90 10.13
N SER A 73 -4.11 -8.52 8.98
CA SER A 73 -2.65 -8.46 8.80
C SER A 73 -1.98 -7.37 9.65
N LEU A 74 -2.66 -6.24 9.89
CA LEU A 74 -2.16 -5.23 10.83
C LEU A 74 -2.11 -5.76 12.25
N SER A 75 -3.15 -6.49 12.70
CA SER A 75 -3.19 -7.08 14.05
C SER A 75 -2.16 -8.19 14.25
N GLU A 76 -1.72 -8.88 13.18
CA GLU A 76 -0.61 -9.84 13.25
C GLU A 76 0.75 -9.17 13.55
N LEU A 77 0.94 -7.91 13.13
CA LEU A 77 2.18 -7.17 13.33
C LEU A 77 2.13 -6.19 14.51
N GLN A 78 0.96 -5.63 14.80
CA GLN A 78 0.73 -4.69 15.89
C GLN A 78 -0.61 -5.00 16.59
N PRO A 79 -0.66 -6.02 17.47
CA PRO A 79 -1.90 -6.49 18.10
C PRO A 79 -2.69 -5.40 18.85
N ASP A 80 -1.98 -4.42 19.41
CA ASP A 80 -2.59 -3.33 20.19
C ASP A 80 -3.16 -2.20 19.31
N PHE A 81 -3.03 -2.29 17.98
CA PHE A 81 -3.62 -1.32 17.06
C PHE A 81 -5.15 -1.48 16.97
N THR A 82 -5.86 -0.65 17.72
CA THR A 82 -7.33 -0.68 17.81
C THR A 82 -8.02 0.49 17.10
N ALA A 83 -7.27 1.50 16.68
CA ALA A 83 -7.80 2.71 16.04
C ALA A 83 -8.48 2.44 14.68
N ALA A 84 -9.20 3.43 14.15
CA ALA A 84 -9.93 3.31 12.90
C ALA A 84 -8.99 3.26 11.68
N LEU A 85 -9.46 2.57 10.63
CA LEU A 85 -8.85 2.59 9.30
C LEU A 85 -9.91 3.11 8.32
N ASP A 86 -9.91 4.42 8.12
CA ASP A 86 -10.89 5.11 7.30
C ASP A 86 -10.51 5.02 5.83
N PHE A 87 -11.13 4.08 5.12
CA PHE A 87 -10.85 3.83 3.72
C PHE A 87 -11.90 4.45 2.78
N ILE A 88 -11.42 5.28 1.86
CA ILE A 88 -12.20 5.98 0.84
C ILE A 88 -11.68 5.55 -0.55
N PRO A 89 -12.34 4.57 -1.20
CA PRO A 89 -11.96 4.16 -2.54
C PRO A 89 -12.62 5.05 -3.60
N TRP A 90 -11.81 5.37 -4.61
CA TRP A 90 -12.17 6.19 -5.75
C TRP A 90 -12.08 5.38 -7.04
N ARG A 91 -13.02 5.63 -7.93
CA ARG A 91 -12.99 5.24 -9.33
C ARG A 91 -12.24 6.31 -10.11
N GLY A 92 -11.12 5.94 -10.73
CA GLY A 92 -10.39 6.80 -11.68
C GLY A 92 -10.87 6.64 -13.12
N ASP A 93 -10.55 7.57 -14.00
CA ASP A 93 -10.93 7.57 -15.42
C ASP A 93 -9.96 6.81 -16.34
N PHE A 94 -9.07 6.00 -15.76
CA PHE A 94 -8.07 5.17 -16.43
C PHE A 94 -8.37 3.66 -16.27
N PRO A 95 -7.82 2.79 -17.14
CA PRO A 95 -8.18 1.37 -17.12
C PRO A 95 -7.50 0.55 -16.01
N ARG A 96 -6.21 0.79 -15.76
CA ARG A 96 -5.39 -0.01 -14.84
C ARG A 96 -4.59 0.87 -13.88
N GLY A 97 -4.27 0.30 -12.73
CA GLY A 97 -3.50 0.91 -11.67
C GLY A 97 -4.33 1.17 -10.42
N ILE A 98 -3.66 1.12 -9.28
CA ILE A 98 -4.10 1.73 -8.02
C ILE A 98 -3.07 2.79 -7.64
N PHE A 99 -3.54 3.96 -7.25
CA PHE A 99 -2.73 4.99 -6.61
C PHE A 99 -3.34 5.31 -5.24
N LEU A 100 -2.58 5.03 -4.19
CA LEU A 100 -2.98 5.17 -2.81
C LEU A 100 -2.25 6.35 -2.17
N THR A 101 -2.96 7.07 -1.32
CA THR A 101 -2.41 8.01 -0.35
C THR A 101 -2.95 7.68 1.03
N ALA A 102 -2.07 7.39 1.98
CA ALA A 102 -2.40 7.19 3.38
C ALA A 102 -1.85 8.34 4.22
N VAL A 103 -2.64 8.80 5.17
CA VAL A 103 -2.24 9.76 6.20
C VAL A 103 -2.26 9.02 7.52
N VAL A 104 -1.10 8.89 8.14
CA VAL A 104 -0.90 8.21 9.43
C VAL A 104 -0.46 9.25 10.45
N PRO A 105 -1.38 9.72 11.32
CA PRO A 105 -1.01 10.56 12.45
C PRO A 105 -0.20 9.75 13.47
N ILE A 106 0.78 10.39 14.10
CA ILE A 106 1.52 9.82 15.23
C ILE A 106 1.14 10.57 16.50
N LYS A 107 0.66 9.85 17.52
CA LYS A 107 0.40 10.40 18.86
C LYS A 107 1.68 10.40 19.69
N THR A 108 1.90 11.50 20.42
CA THR A 108 3.16 11.86 21.09
C THR A 108 3.33 11.31 22.52
N ASP A 109 2.50 10.36 22.93
CA ASP A 109 2.63 9.65 24.20
C ASP A 109 3.81 8.65 24.15
N ALA A 110 4.20 8.25 22.92
CA ALA A 110 5.14 7.17 22.66
C ALA A 110 6.61 7.62 22.55
N LEU A 111 6.91 8.92 22.54
CA LEU A 111 8.20 9.43 22.07
C LEU A 111 8.54 10.79 22.72
N THR A 112 9.46 10.83 23.69
CA THR A 112 10.07 12.08 24.20
C THR A 112 10.91 12.75 23.10
N GLU A 113 10.94 14.07 23.06
CA GLU A 113 11.43 14.88 21.94
C GLU A 113 12.94 14.69 21.63
N SER A 114 13.30 13.78 20.72
CA SER A 114 14.55 13.82 19.93
C SER A 114 14.53 12.79 18.77
N PRO A 115 14.76 13.15 17.49
CA PRO A 115 14.70 12.18 16.40
C PRO A 115 15.74 11.06 16.60
N VAL A 116 15.28 9.83 16.87
CA VAL A 116 16.14 8.67 17.04
C VAL A 116 16.35 7.99 15.70
N ALA A 117 17.61 7.74 15.37
CA ALA A 117 17.98 6.82 14.31
C ALA A 117 17.47 5.41 14.66
N LEU A 118 16.61 4.85 13.82
CA LEU A 118 16.30 3.42 13.79
C LEU A 118 17.56 2.63 13.43
N THR A 119 18.49 2.46 14.37
CA THR A 119 19.65 1.59 14.22
C THR A 119 20.00 0.98 15.57
N GLY A 120 20.03 -0.36 15.63
CA GLY A 120 20.82 -1.09 16.60
C GLY A 120 20.04 -1.79 17.71
N GLU A 121 20.28 -3.09 17.79
CA GLU A 121 19.95 -4.01 18.87
C GLU A 121 20.02 -3.33 20.25
N THR A 122 18.94 -3.44 21.03
CA THR A 122 18.79 -2.93 22.41
C THR A 122 18.77 -1.40 22.57
N GLY A 123 17.60 -0.78 22.36
CA GLY A 123 17.38 0.61 22.77
C GLY A 123 15.93 1.04 22.57
N THR A 124 15.23 1.37 23.65
CA THR A 124 13.86 1.92 23.63
C THR A 124 13.84 3.22 22.82
N ALA A 125 13.03 3.27 21.76
CA ALA A 125 12.88 4.45 20.91
C ALA A 125 12.29 5.63 21.70
N THR A 126 12.98 6.77 21.71
CA THR A 126 12.56 8.00 22.38
C THR A 126 12.65 9.19 21.42
N GLY A 127 11.71 9.26 20.46
CA GLY A 127 11.42 10.48 19.69
C GLY A 127 10.88 10.29 18.27
N PHE A 128 10.25 11.35 17.73
CA PHE A 128 9.47 11.31 16.49
C PHE A 128 10.35 10.98 15.26
N PRO A 129 9.96 10.00 14.40
CA PRO A 129 10.78 9.60 13.26
C PRO A 129 10.79 10.68 12.19
N ASP A 130 11.97 11.03 11.68
CA ASP A 130 12.10 11.89 10.52
C ASP A 130 11.94 11.10 9.20
N THR A 131 11.91 11.80 8.06
CA THR A 131 11.77 11.18 6.74
C THR A 131 12.87 10.15 6.47
N ALA A 132 14.10 10.40 6.93
CA ALA A 132 15.22 9.48 6.73
C ALA A 132 15.07 8.18 7.54
N ALA A 133 14.53 8.26 8.76
CA ALA A 133 14.20 7.08 9.56
C ALA A 133 13.09 6.26 8.90
N ILE A 134 12.03 6.91 8.40
CA ILE A 134 10.97 6.23 7.66
C ILE A 134 11.51 5.58 6.38
N GLU A 135 12.36 6.27 5.62
CA GLU A 135 13.01 5.71 4.43
C GLU A 135 13.80 4.43 4.77
N ARG A 136 14.63 4.45 5.82
CA ARG A 136 15.36 3.26 6.27
C ARG A 136 14.41 2.12 6.64
N LEU A 137 13.37 2.41 7.43
CA LEU A 137 12.36 1.42 7.82
C LEU A 137 11.75 0.69 6.62
N TYR A 138 11.35 1.43 5.59
CA TYR A 138 10.75 0.82 4.39
C TYR A 138 11.76 0.07 3.54
N ASN A 139 12.99 0.59 3.38
CA ASN A 139 14.05 -0.11 2.66
C ASN A 139 14.39 -1.43 3.36
N ASP A 140 14.55 -1.43 4.68
CA ASP A 140 14.87 -2.63 5.46
C ASP A 140 13.73 -3.65 5.39
N PHE A 141 12.48 -3.20 5.54
CA PHE A 141 11.31 -4.08 5.48
C PHE A 141 11.13 -4.76 4.12
N TYR A 142 11.50 -4.07 3.02
CA TYR A 142 11.37 -4.57 1.66
C TYR A 142 12.68 -5.05 1.01
N ALA A 143 13.77 -5.17 1.77
CA ALA A 143 15.10 -5.51 1.24
C ALA A 143 15.10 -6.82 0.42
N GLU A 144 14.38 -7.83 0.91
CA GLU A 144 14.27 -9.15 0.29
C GLU A 144 13.02 -9.29 -0.61
N ALA A 145 12.22 -8.23 -0.76
CA ALA A 145 11.00 -8.28 -1.56
C ALA A 145 11.32 -8.09 -3.06
N PRO A 146 11.08 -9.09 -3.93
CA PRO A 146 11.52 -9.00 -5.33
C PRO A 146 10.75 -7.97 -6.16
N PHE A 147 9.54 -7.59 -5.71
CA PHE A 147 8.63 -6.76 -6.47
C PHE A 147 8.20 -5.48 -5.76
N THR A 148 8.51 -5.32 -4.48
CA THR A 148 8.14 -4.12 -3.72
C THR A 148 9.38 -3.27 -3.53
N HIS A 149 9.31 -2.02 -3.95
CA HIS A 149 10.45 -1.12 -3.88
C HIS A 149 10.04 0.18 -3.19
N TYR A 150 10.84 0.61 -2.22
CA TYR A 150 10.76 1.96 -1.72
C TYR A 150 11.37 2.95 -2.73
N SER A 151 10.76 4.12 -2.87
CA SER A 151 11.27 5.23 -3.67
C SER A 151 11.53 6.42 -2.75
N SER A 152 12.75 6.96 -2.78
CA SER A 152 13.11 8.22 -2.10
C SER A 152 12.58 9.47 -2.82
N ARG A 153 11.87 9.27 -3.94
CA ARG A 153 11.23 10.34 -4.73
C ARG A 153 9.73 10.06 -4.88
N PRO A 154 8.91 11.10 -5.10
CA PRO A 154 7.51 10.93 -5.46
C PRO A 154 7.34 9.96 -6.63
N ILE A 155 6.29 9.13 -6.54
CA ILE A 155 5.98 8.06 -7.49
C ILE A 155 4.80 8.45 -8.37
N ASP A 156 4.71 7.81 -9.54
CA ASP A 156 3.57 7.91 -10.44
C ASP A 156 3.09 6.52 -10.91
N MET A 157 1.82 6.44 -11.31
CA MET A 157 1.17 5.16 -11.61
C MET A 157 1.74 4.46 -12.85
N LYS A 158 2.28 5.19 -13.84
CA LYS A 158 2.76 4.57 -15.10
C LYS A 158 4.00 3.72 -14.86
N GLN A 159 4.74 3.97 -13.78
CA GLN A 159 5.92 3.19 -13.40
C GLN A 159 5.60 1.72 -13.09
N VAL A 160 4.36 1.40 -12.70
CA VAL A 160 3.96 0.04 -12.28
C VAL A 160 2.95 -0.64 -13.20
N VAL A 161 2.21 0.11 -14.01
CA VAL A 161 1.20 -0.47 -14.92
C VAL A 161 1.84 -1.52 -15.86
N ASN A 162 1.18 -2.66 -15.98
CA ASN A 162 1.62 -3.88 -16.67
C ASN A 162 2.87 -4.54 -16.10
N THR A 163 3.16 -4.33 -14.82
CA THR A 163 4.20 -5.07 -14.09
C THR A 163 3.65 -5.71 -12.82
N ASN A 164 4.41 -6.65 -12.25
CA ASN A 164 4.15 -7.12 -10.89
C ASN A 164 4.76 -6.20 -9.82
N LYS A 165 5.33 -5.04 -10.20
CA LYS A 165 5.98 -4.12 -9.25
C LYS A 165 4.96 -3.41 -8.36
N ALA A 166 5.40 -3.11 -7.16
CA ALA A 166 4.80 -2.15 -6.25
C ALA A 166 5.85 -1.09 -5.89
N LEU A 167 5.44 0.18 -5.95
CA LEU A 167 6.27 1.28 -5.45
C LEU A 167 5.61 1.89 -4.23
N VAL A 168 6.43 2.20 -3.23
CA VAL A 168 6.01 2.88 -2.01
C VAL A 168 6.94 4.07 -1.76
N HIS A 169 6.38 5.20 -1.37
CA HIS A 169 7.12 6.40 -1.00
C HIS A 169 6.45 7.02 0.22
N ALA A 170 7.24 7.60 1.13
CA ALA A 170 6.70 8.19 2.34
C ALA A 170 7.45 9.47 2.72
N ASP A 171 6.70 10.49 3.11
CA ASP A 171 7.17 11.76 3.66
C ASP A 171 6.68 11.94 5.09
N VAL A 172 7.46 12.65 5.90
CA VAL A 172 7.07 13.06 7.24
C VAL A 172 6.78 14.56 7.26
N ILE A 173 5.53 14.94 7.53
CA ILE A 173 5.07 16.33 7.53
C ILE A 173 4.39 16.64 8.87
N GLY A 174 5.03 17.45 9.70
CA GLY A 174 4.55 17.71 11.06
C GLY A 174 4.45 16.41 11.84
N ARG A 175 3.28 16.10 12.44
CA ARG A 175 3.03 14.85 13.19
C ARG A 175 2.35 13.76 12.35
N LYS A 176 2.60 13.74 11.05
CA LYS A 176 1.95 12.81 10.10
C LYS A 176 2.99 12.18 9.20
N ILE A 177 2.85 10.88 8.97
CA ILE A 177 3.50 10.18 7.86
C ILE A 177 2.50 10.17 6.70
N ILE A 178 2.92 10.67 5.55
CA ILE A 178 2.16 10.65 4.31
C ILE A 178 2.77 9.59 3.43
N ILE A 179 2.03 8.52 3.14
CA ILE A 179 2.51 7.41 2.33
C ILE A 179 1.78 7.44 1.01
N THR A 180 2.51 7.31 -0.08
CA THR A 180 1.97 7.00 -1.39
C THR A 180 2.40 5.60 -1.81
N ALA A 181 1.48 4.84 -2.39
CA ALA A 181 1.79 3.53 -2.95
C ALA A 181 1.08 3.33 -4.28
N THR A 182 1.71 2.61 -5.20
CA THR A 182 1.11 2.28 -6.48
C THR A 182 1.43 0.86 -6.94
N ILE A 183 0.42 0.22 -7.52
CA ILE A 183 0.49 -1.13 -8.11
C ILE A 183 -0.35 -1.20 -9.38
N ASP A 184 -0.08 -2.16 -10.26
CA ASP A 184 -1.09 -2.61 -11.24
C ASP A 184 -2.16 -3.46 -10.53
N ASN A 185 -3.43 -3.04 -10.63
CA ASN A 185 -4.54 -3.68 -9.93
C ASN A 185 -4.90 -5.08 -10.46
N LEU A 186 -4.52 -5.41 -11.69
CA LEU A 186 -4.74 -6.74 -12.28
C LEU A 186 -3.54 -7.66 -12.14
N LEU A 187 -2.33 -7.12 -11.99
CA LEU A 187 -1.12 -7.92 -11.78
C LEU A 187 -0.79 -8.03 -10.29
N LYS A 188 0.01 -7.11 -9.74
CA LYS A 188 0.38 -7.16 -8.32
C LYS A 188 -0.84 -7.13 -7.39
N GLY A 189 -1.95 -6.52 -7.82
CA GLY A 189 -3.21 -6.54 -7.10
C GLY A 189 -4.12 -7.76 -7.34
N ALA A 190 -3.77 -8.66 -8.26
CA ALA A 190 -4.57 -9.85 -8.56
C ALA A 190 -3.74 -11.01 -9.14
N SER A 191 -3.69 -11.18 -10.46
CA SER A 191 -3.17 -12.40 -11.10
C SER A 191 -1.66 -12.55 -10.99
N GLY A 192 -0.91 -11.44 -11.01
CA GLY A 192 0.53 -11.46 -10.80
C GLY A 192 0.89 -11.97 -9.39
N GLN A 193 0.18 -11.49 -8.37
CA GLN A 193 0.31 -11.99 -7.00
C GLN A 193 -0.09 -13.48 -6.88
N ALA A 194 -1.13 -13.91 -7.62
CA ALA A 194 -1.52 -15.32 -7.63
C ALA A 194 -0.44 -16.23 -8.23
N VAL A 195 0.21 -15.80 -9.32
CA VAL A 195 1.36 -16.49 -9.92
C VAL A 195 2.57 -16.45 -9.00
N GLU A 196 2.82 -15.34 -8.30
CA GLU A 196 3.90 -15.22 -7.31
C GLU A 196 3.71 -16.24 -6.18
N ASN A 197 2.50 -16.33 -5.63
CA ASN A 197 2.16 -17.32 -4.62
C ASN A 197 2.21 -18.77 -5.15
N MET A 198 1.84 -18.99 -6.43
CA MET A 198 1.97 -20.29 -7.10
C MET A 198 3.45 -20.69 -7.20
N ASN A 199 4.33 -19.77 -7.62
CA ASN A 199 5.77 -20.04 -7.72
C ASN A 199 6.32 -20.53 -6.37
N LEU A 200 5.99 -19.82 -5.28
CA LEU A 200 6.38 -20.22 -3.92
C LEU A 200 5.83 -21.60 -3.53
N LEU A 201 4.55 -21.87 -3.83
CA LEU A 201 3.91 -23.16 -3.52
C LEU A 201 4.58 -24.35 -4.23
N PHE A 202 5.08 -24.15 -5.44
CA PHE A 202 5.73 -25.19 -6.24
C PHE A 202 7.26 -25.18 -6.14
N GLY A 203 7.85 -24.38 -5.25
CA GLY A 203 9.30 -24.29 -5.07
C GLY A 203 10.04 -23.71 -6.28
N LEU A 204 9.35 -22.92 -7.10
CA LEU A 204 9.94 -22.16 -8.20
C LEU A 204 10.52 -20.84 -7.69
N ASP A 205 11.43 -20.23 -8.46
CA ASP A 205 11.86 -18.86 -8.20
C ASP A 205 10.64 -17.93 -8.18
N GLN A 206 10.51 -17.12 -7.13
CA GLN A 206 9.35 -16.24 -6.90
C GLN A 206 9.07 -15.32 -8.10
N THR A 207 10.10 -14.97 -8.88
CA THR A 207 9.99 -14.05 -10.04
C THR A 207 9.64 -14.72 -11.36
N THR A 208 9.50 -16.05 -11.38
CA THR A 208 9.21 -16.84 -12.59
C THR A 208 7.94 -16.34 -13.28
N GLY A 209 8.05 -15.97 -14.56
CA GLY A 209 6.93 -15.48 -15.37
C GLY A 209 6.44 -14.05 -15.04
N LEU A 210 7.11 -13.33 -14.14
CA LEU A 210 6.63 -12.05 -13.59
C LEU A 210 7.53 -10.84 -13.87
N ARG A 211 8.62 -11.02 -14.63
CA ARG A 211 9.53 -9.94 -15.05
C ARG A 211 9.00 -9.14 -16.25
N LEU A 212 7.76 -8.67 -16.12
CA LEU A 212 7.10 -7.83 -17.12
C LEU A 212 7.66 -6.40 -17.07
N LYS A 213 7.78 -5.75 -18.22
CA LYS A 213 8.20 -4.36 -18.33
C LYS A 213 6.98 -3.43 -18.32
N SER A 214 7.12 -2.29 -17.65
CA SER A 214 6.07 -1.26 -17.65
C SER A 214 5.92 -0.68 -19.06
N LEU A 215 4.76 -0.10 -19.35
CA LEU A 215 4.53 0.64 -20.61
C LEU A 215 5.22 2.02 -20.64
N ALA A 216 5.90 2.42 -19.57
CA ALA A 216 6.59 3.70 -19.47
C ALA A 216 8.00 3.62 -20.08
N PHE A 217 8.35 4.66 -20.83
CA PHE A 217 9.63 4.86 -21.54
C PHE A 217 10.84 4.83 -20.62
#